data_AF-A0A9N9JKA6-F1
#
_entry.id   AF-A0A9N9JKA6-F1
#
_cell.length_a   1.000
_cell.length_b   1.000
_cell.length_c   1.000
_cell.angle_alpha   90.00
_cell.angle_beta   90.00
_cell.angle_gamma   90.00
#
_symmetry.space_group_name_H-M   'P 1'
#
loop_
_entity.id
_entity.type
_entity.pdbx_description
1 polymer ?
#
loop_
_entity_poly.entity_id
_entity_poly.type
_entity_poly.pdbx_seq_one_letter_code
_entity_poly.pdbx_strand_id
1 'polypeptide(L)'
;MSIRDNTSCSELECGLCGKIYKRHSGLAKHKKLIQDANTIRPTIYELPERAIEETRKTLVYHIKERLKQHSKHAGNAHVIVNCTESQFFSVFKGYIHNYYPKTGNY
;
A
#
# COMPACT_ATOMS: atom_id res chain seq x y z
N MET A 1 3.56 18.04 44.97
CA MET A 1 3.33 18.86 43.77
C MET A 1 3.87 18.08 42.58
N SER A 2 3.02 17.90 41.57
CA SER A 2 2.85 16.71 40.72
C SER A 2 4.08 16.05 40.07
N ILE A 3 4.09 14.72 40.17
CA ILE A 3 4.79 13.77 39.31
C ILE A 3 4.34 14.07 37.88
N ARG A 4 5.28 14.44 37.01
CA ARG A 4 5.03 14.40 35.56
C ARG A 4 5.14 12.94 35.18
N ASP A 5 3.99 12.26 35.13
CA ASP A 5 3.89 10.94 34.53
C ASP A 5 4.44 11.05 33.11
N ASN A 6 5.61 10.45 32.93
CA ASN A 6 6.25 10.27 31.65
C ASN A 6 5.39 9.24 30.91
N THR A 7 4.31 9.72 30.29
CA THR A 7 3.39 8.88 29.55
C THR A 7 4.23 8.22 28.46
N SER A 8 4.48 6.91 28.59
CA SER A 8 4.99 6.17 27.46
C SER A 8 3.98 6.39 26.34
N CYS A 9 4.42 7.11 25.31
CA CYS A 9 3.58 7.39 24.16
C CYS A 9 3.39 6.03 23.49
N SER A 10 2.33 5.31 23.86
CA SER A 10 2.01 4.00 23.33
C SER A 10 1.91 4.18 21.82
N GLU A 11 2.94 3.72 21.12
CA GLU A 11 3.06 3.82 19.68
C GLU A 11 1.86 3.11 19.04
N LEU A 12 1.11 3.83 18.22
CA LEU A 12 -0.13 3.32 17.63
C LEU A 12 0.18 2.76 16.24
N GLU A 13 -0.03 1.47 16.05
CA GLU A 13 0.31 0.79 14.81
C GLU A 13 -0.90 0.56 13.89
N CYS A 14 -0.67 0.66 12.58
CA CYS A 14 -1.63 0.19 11.58
C CYS A 14 -1.47 -1.32 11.35
N GLY A 15 -2.48 -2.11 11.69
CA GLY A 15 -2.45 -3.57 11.50
C GLY A 15 -2.38 -4.07 10.04
N LEU A 16 -2.49 -3.18 9.03
CA LEU A 16 -2.36 -3.56 7.62
C LEU A 16 -0.95 -3.37 7.06
N CYS A 17 -0.21 -2.37 7.54
CA CYS A 17 1.09 -1.99 6.97
C CYS A 17 2.20 -1.78 8.00
N GLY A 18 1.90 -1.96 9.28
CA GLY A 18 2.84 -1.80 10.39
C GLY A 18 3.28 -0.35 10.64
N LYS A 19 2.66 0.64 9.98
CA LYS A 19 3.07 2.04 10.14
C LYS A 19 2.69 2.55 11.53
N ILE A 20 3.70 3.12 12.21
CA ILE A 20 3.58 3.65 13.58
C ILE A 20 3.18 5.12 13.57
N TYR A 21 2.27 5.48 14.47
CA TYR A 21 1.73 6.82 14.65
C TYR A 21 1.86 7.27 16.10
N LYS A 22 2.29 8.52 16.28
CA LYS A 22 2.36 9.18 17.61
C LYS A 22 1.00 9.64 18.14
N ARG A 23 -0.04 9.67 17.30
CA ARG A 23 -1.37 10.23 17.62
C ARG A 23 -2.47 9.39 17.01
N HIS A 24 -3.56 9.16 17.76
CA HIS A 24 -4.75 8.46 17.27
C HIS A 24 -5.36 9.12 16.04
N SER A 25 -5.38 10.46 15.99
CA SER A 25 -5.89 11.20 14.83
C SER A 25 -5.09 10.91 13.55
N GLY A 26 -3.79 10.66 13.67
CA GLY A 26 -2.94 10.25 12.54
C GLY A 26 -3.30 8.86 12.05
N LEU A 27 -3.41 7.90 12.96
CA LEU A 27 -3.80 6.52 12.63
C LEU A 27 -5.22 6.46 12.05
N ALA A 28 -6.17 7.22 12.61
CA ALA A 28 -7.55 7.26 12.12
C ALA A 28 -7.64 7.82 10.70
N LYS A 29 -6.95 8.92 10.41
CA LYS A 29 -6.86 9.48 9.04
C LYS A 29 -6.26 8.47 8.07
N HIS A 30 -5.19 7.79 8.48
CA HIS A 30 -4.55 6.77 7.66
C HIS A 30 -5.47 5.59 7.34
N LYS A 31 -6.18 5.05 8.34
CA LYS A 31 -7.16 3.97 8.15
C LYS A 31 -8.27 4.40 7.19
N LYS A 32 -8.75 5.64 7.32
CA LYS A 32 -9.75 6.20 6.41
C LYS A 32 -9.23 6.26 4.96
N LEU A 33 -8.00 6.72 4.75
CA LEU A 33 -7.40 6.74 3.41
C LEU A 33 -7.32 5.35 2.79
N ILE A 34 -6.91 4.34 3.56
CA ILE A 34 -6.90 2.94 3.08
C ILE A 34 -8.33 2.50 2.72
N GLN A 35 -9.32 2.75 3.58
CA GLN A 35 -10.71 2.38 3.31
C GLN A 35 -11.24 3.05 2.02
N ASP A 36 -11.00 4.34 1.88
CA ASP A 36 -11.41 5.12 0.70
C ASP A 36 -10.71 4.61 -0.57
N ALA A 37 -9.42 4.26 -0.48
CA ALA A 37 -8.64 3.75 -1.60
C ALA A 37 -9.03 2.32 -2.03
N ASN A 38 -9.55 1.50 -1.12
CA ASN A 38 -9.93 0.10 -1.40
C ASN A 38 -11.43 -0.07 -1.69
N THR A 39 -12.20 1.02 -1.74
CA THR A 39 -13.61 0.98 -2.11
C THR A 39 -13.74 0.65 -3.60
N ILE A 40 -14.54 -0.38 -3.92
CA ILE A 40 -14.76 -0.82 -5.30
C ILE A 40 -15.45 0.29 -6.08
N ARG A 41 -14.93 0.57 -7.28
CA ARG A 41 -15.46 1.56 -8.22
C ARG A 41 -16.13 0.86 -9.40
N PRO A 42 -17.14 1.48 -10.04
CA PRO A 42 -17.81 0.91 -11.22
C PRO A 42 -16.89 0.63 -12.41
N THR A 43 -15.72 1.27 -12.48
CA THR A 43 -14.73 1.07 -13.55
C THR A 43 -13.91 -0.21 -13.39
N ILE A 44 -13.95 -0.83 -12.22
CA ILE A 44 -13.25 -2.07 -11.91
C ILE A 44 -14.17 -3.23 -12.30
N TYR A 45 -13.76 -3.99 -13.32
CA TYR A 45 -14.42 -5.23 -13.70
C TYR A 45 -13.70 -6.43 -13.10
N GLU A 46 -14.45 -7.51 -12.87
CA GLU A 46 -13.90 -8.75 -12.36
C GLU A 46 -13.00 -9.40 -13.41
N LEU A 47 -11.79 -9.77 -12.99
CA LEU A 47 -10.83 -10.49 -13.81
C LEU A 47 -10.89 -11.99 -13.50
N PRO A 48 -10.69 -12.85 -14.50
CA PRO A 48 -10.50 -14.27 -14.23
C PRO A 48 -9.24 -14.48 -13.40
N GLU A 49 -9.27 -15.48 -12.51
CA GLU A 49 -8.17 -15.77 -11.57
C GLU A 49 -6.81 -15.90 -12.27
N ARG A 50 -6.78 -16.54 -13.45
CA ARG A 50 -5.55 -16.67 -14.25
C ARG A 50 -4.91 -15.32 -14.59
N ALA A 51 -5.71 -14.32 -14.97
CA ALA A 51 -5.20 -12.99 -15.30
C ALA A 51 -4.63 -12.28 -14.06
N ILE A 52 -5.24 -12.51 -12.89
CA ILE A 52 -4.74 -11.99 -11.61
C ILE A 52 -3.39 -12.63 -11.27
N GLU A 53 -3.26 -13.95 -11.45
CA GLU A 53 -2.01 -14.67 -11.22
C GLU A 53 -0.89 -14.23 -12.17
N GLU A 54 -1.18 -14.04 -13.46
CA GLU A 54 -0.23 -13.52 -14.43
C GLU A 54 0.25 -12.12 -14.06
N THR A 55 -0.66 -11.27 -13.57
CA THR A 55 -0.32 -9.93 -13.06
C THR A 55 0.61 -10.03 -11.85
N ARG A 56 0.32 -10.92 -10.88
CA ARG A 56 1.20 -11.16 -9.72
C ARG A 56 2.58 -11.64 -10.13
N LYS A 57 2.67 -12.59 -11.07
CA LYS A 57 3.94 -13.11 -11.58
C LYS A 57 4.77 -12.00 -12.23
N THR A 58 4.13 -11.16 -13.04
CA THR A 58 4.75 -10.00 -13.67
C THR A 58 5.30 -9.01 -12.65
N LEU A 59 4.51 -8.67 -11.62
CA LEU A 59 4.95 -7.81 -10.52
C LEU A 59 6.17 -8.37 -9.79
N VAL A 60 6.13 -9.65 -9.42
CA VAL A 60 7.25 -10.33 -8.74
C VAL A 60 8.51 -10.33 -9.62
N TYR A 61 8.36 -10.56 -10.92
CA TYR A 61 9.48 -10.48 -11.86
C TYR A 61 10.12 -9.09 -11.86
N HIS A 62 9.33 -8.03 -12.00
CA HIS A 62 9.84 -6.66 -12.00
C HIS A 62 10.50 -6.26 -10.67
N ILE A 63 9.92 -6.66 -9.54
CA ILE A 63 10.52 -6.44 -8.21
C ILE A 63 11.88 -7.14 -8.14
N LYS A 64 11.94 -8.43 -8.51
CA LYS A 64 13.20 -9.20 -8.49
C LYS A 64 14.26 -8.57 -9.40
N GLU A 65 13.89 -8.16 -10.60
CA GLU A 65 14.81 -7.47 -11.52
C GLU A 65 15.36 -6.17 -10.91
N ARG A 66 14.52 -5.37 -10.27
CA ARG A 66 14.95 -4.12 -9.61
C ARG A 66 15.85 -4.37 -8.41
N LEU A 67 15.55 -5.38 -7.59
CA LEU A 67 16.36 -5.72 -6.42
C LEU A 67 17.74 -6.30 -6.82
N LYS A 68 17.83 -7.06 -7.90
CA LYS A 68 19.11 -7.60 -8.41
C LYS A 68 20.08 -6.49 -8.85
N GLN A 69 19.56 -5.36 -9.35
CA GLN A 69 20.40 -4.29 -9.90
C GLN A 69 21.09 -3.42 -8.83
N HIS A 70 20.79 -3.60 -7.54
CA HIS A 70 21.36 -2.77 -6.46
C HIS A 70 21.79 -3.60 -5.24
N SER A 71 22.82 -4.42 -5.40
CA SER A 71 23.51 -5.00 -4.24
C SER A 71 24.42 -3.95 -3.59
N LYS A 72 24.34 -3.88 -2.24
CA LYS A 72 25.16 -3.13 -1.26
C LYS A 72 24.77 -1.69 -0.90
N HIS A 73 23.98 -0.95 -1.71
CA HIS A 73 23.60 0.45 -1.38
C HIS A 73 22.17 0.86 -1.78
N ALA A 74 21.25 -0.10 -1.96
CA ALA A 74 19.89 0.24 -2.37
C ALA A 74 19.14 0.94 -1.24
N GLY A 75 18.90 2.26 -1.37
CA GLY A 75 17.84 2.94 -0.64
C GLY A 75 16.45 2.46 -1.09
N ASN A 76 15.41 3.27 -0.86
CA ASN A 76 14.07 2.95 -1.33
C ASN A 76 14.05 2.73 -2.85
N ALA A 77 13.63 1.54 -3.27
CA ALA A 77 13.47 1.18 -4.68
C ALA A 77 12.02 1.38 -5.12
N HIS A 78 11.84 2.05 -6.26
CA HIS A 78 10.53 2.21 -6.89
C HIS A 78 10.39 1.24 -8.06
N VAL A 79 9.24 0.56 -8.14
CA VAL A 79 8.89 -0.32 -9.25
C VAL A 79 7.70 0.29 -9.97
N ILE A 80 7.85 0.49 -11.28
CA ILE A 80 6.79 0.98 -12.17
C ILE A 80 6.39 -0.19 -13.07
N VAL A 81 5.09 -0.51 -13.09
CA VAL A 81 4.54 -1.60 -13.90
C VAL A 81 3.29 -1.08 -14.62
N ASN A 82 3.23 -1.35 -15.93
CA ASN A 82 2.05 -1.06 -16.71
C ASN A 82 0.98 -2.11 -16.40
N CYS A 83 -0.15 -1.68 -15.85
CA CYS A 83 -1.31 -2.53 -15.60
C CYS A 83 -2.60 -1.72 -15.67
N THR A 84 -3.71 -2.40 -15.96
CA THR A 84 -5.04 -1.78 -15.92
C THR A 84 -5.47 -1.52 -14.48
N GLU A 85 -6.40 -0.58 -14.28
CA GLU A 85 -7.02 -0.31 -12.97
C GLU A 85 -7.56 -1.61 -12.34
N SER A 86 -8.24 -2.45 -13.14
CA SER A 86 -8.79 -3.74 -12.68
C SER A 86 -7.69 -4.73 -12.25
N GLN A 87 -6.56 -4.78 -12.96
CA GLN A 87 -5.42 -5.63 -12.59
C GLN A 87 -4.81 -5.18 -11.26
N PHE A 88 -4.57 -3.88 -11.13
CA PHE A 88 -4.05 -3.27 -9.91
C PHE A 88 -4.96 -3.58 -8.72
N PHE A 89 -6.25 -3.28 -8.83
CA PHE A 89 -7.21 -3.54 -7.75
C PHE A 89 -7.33 -5.02 -7.42
N SER A 90 -7.43 -5.90 -8.43
CA SER A 90 -7.57 -7.34 -8.19
C SER A 90 -6.38 -7.94 -7.43
N VAL A 91 -5.18 -7.38 -7.59
CA VAL A 91 -3.98 -7.82 -6.87
C VAL A 91 -3.89 -7.21 -5.47
N PHE A 92 -4.17 -5.91 -5.32
CA PHE A 92 -3.88 -5.16 -4.10
C PHE A 92 -5.10 -4.85 -3.22
N LYS A 93 -6.31 -5.28 -3.61
CA LYS A 93 -7.55 -5.04 -2.85
C LYS A 93 -7.37 -5.36 -1.36
N GLY A 94 -7.74 -4.38 -0.53
CA GLY A 94 -7.61 -4.42 0.92
C GLY A 94 -6.31 -3.80 1.46
N TYR A 95 -5.32 -3.55 0.60
CA TYR A 95 -3.98 -3.09 0.99
C TYR A 95 -3.54 -1.80 0.28
N ILE A 96 -4.39 -1.20 -0.56
CA ILE A 96 -4.06 0.04 -1.29
C ILE A 96 -4.00 1.22 -0.32
N HIS A 97 -2.93 2.00 -0.39
CA HIS A 97 -2.69 3.13 0.52
C HIS A 97 -3.02 4.49 -0.10
N ASN A 98 -2.78 4.61 -1.41
CA ASN A 98 -3.00 5.82 -2.18
C ASN A 98 -3.63 5.41 -3.50
N TYR A 99 -4.61 6.18 -3.96
CA TYR A 99 -5.30 5.88 -5.21
C TYR A 99 -5.71 7.19 -5.91
N TYR A 100 -5.06 7.52 -7.04
CA TYR A 100 -5.30 8.75 -7.79
C TYR A 100 -5.71 8.45 -9.24
N PRO A 101 -6.94 7.97 -9.48
CA PRO A 101 -7.40 7.53 -10.81
C PRO A 101 -7.33 8.64 -11.85
N LYS A 102 -7.58 9.90 -11.42
CA LYS A 102 -7.58 11.07 -12.30
C LYS A 102 -6.22 11.34 -12.95
N THR A 103 -5.12 10.88 -12.35
CA THR A 103 -3.76 11.07 -12.88
C THR A 103 -3.17 9.78 -13.45
N GLY A 104 -3.91 8.67 -13.43
CA GLY A 104 -3.41 7.35 -13.82
C GLY A 104 -2.31 6.82 -12.88
N ASN A 105 -2.12 7.42 -11.71
CA ASN A 105 -1.12 7.01 -10.73
C ASN A 105 -1.80 6.35 -9.53
N TYR A 106 -1.42 5.12 -9.26
CA TYR A 106 -1.91 4.32 -8.15
C TYR A 106 -0.83 3.37 -7.63
#